data_AF-A0A1I5LE04-F1
#
_entry.id   AF-A0A1I5LE04-F1
#
_cell.length_a   1.000
_cell.length_b   1.000
_cell.length_c   1.000
_cell.angle_alpha   90.00
_cell.angle_beta   90.00
_cell.angle_gamma   90.00
#
_symmetry.space_group_name_H-M   'P 1'
#
loop_
_entity.id
_entity.type
_entity.pdbx_description
1 polymer ?
#
loop_
_entity_poly.entity_id
_entity_poly.type
_entity_poly.pdbx_seq_one_letter_code
_entity_poly.pdbx_strand_id
1 'polypeptide(L)'
;MSTAKRVDGHRYFYSRGGRFIFRRSVPKDATDAFGKTEVVTTLKAQTKSAALIELAEHVAEFERTLIRARTQQAHAELSADIGREVLERAVRSWFAERQGRFQEELLRARSNEDRKARLLELDAYEGTAREVVRGEQGNNLIARWISQAICEREGWEFEPGSFQSRQLMQIVARGQLEASRREREDLEGLPRSSGDITFSPEAYDHDNTIRRSNDRETRLTLLFEAYVAERRPAASTVKSFRQKIASFVAFLGHDNAENVTPADIVAWKNELLGRGNGKGSTLSAKTVNDTYLSIIRTVFNWGYENEKVGANPASRVKVRAPRKISTRSKALNDHEAKSILRASLRSPARKLSTERAFAQRWVPWLCAYTGARVNEITQLRAEDFTEIDGVKVLEITPEAGSVKNYEARVVPIHPHLIEQGLWDEVRRKTGPLFYDPSRHRGGSEGNPQSKKVGEHLARWVRGLGVDHPEVQPNHGWRHRFKSVARNVAMSPEIRDAIQGHAPRTEGEAYGDISPQAMFREISKLPRYDV
;
A
#
# COMPACT_ATOMS: atom_id res chain seq x y z
N MET A 1 -22.69 -27.84 45.48
CA MET A 1 -23.14 -26.99 44.34
C MET A 1 -22.38 -27.42 43.08
N SER A 2 -23.06 -27.89 42.04
CA SER A 2 -22.44 -28.41 40.81
C SER A 2 -21.57 -27.35 40.11
N THR A 3 -20.28 -27.64 39.94
CA THR A 3 -19.30 -26.80 39.24
C THR A 3 -19.52 -26.88 37.73
N ALA A 4 -19.47 -25.72 37.04
CA ALA A 4 -19.63 -25.68 35.59
C ALA A 4 -18.45 -26.42 34.92
N LYS A 5 -18.74 -27.41 34.09
CA LYS A 5 -17.72 -28.18 33.36
C LYS A 5 -17.55 -27.62 31.96
N ARG A 6 -16.31 -27.44 31.51
CA ARG A 6 -16.03 -27.02 30.13
C ARG A 6 -16.46 -28.13 29.17
N VAL A 7 -17.09 -27.76 28.07
CA VAL A 7 -17.49 -28.71 27.01
C VAL A 7 -16.27 -29.01 26.14
N ASP A 8 -15.98 -30.29 25.92
CA ASP A 8 -14.82 -30.71 25.13
C ASP A 8 -14.84 -30.13 23.71
N GLY A 9 -13.66 -29.69 23.27
CA GLY A 9 -13.47 -29.03 21.97
C GLY A 9 -13.79 -27.54 21.93
N HIS A 10 -14.32 -26.94 23.01
CA HIS A 10 -14.75 -25.54 23.00
C HIS A 10 -14.15 -24.72 24.17
N ARG A 11 -13.38 -23.70 23.83
CA ARG A 11 -12.54 -22.93 24.78
C ARG A 11 -13.34 -22.09 25.80
N TYR A 12 -14.51 -21.59 25.42
CA TYR A 12 -15.32 -20.65 26.21
C TYR A 12 -16.72 -21.18 26.55
N PHE A 13 -16.95 -22.48 26.34
CA PHE A 13 -18.28 -23.10 26.43
C PHE A 13 -18.33 -24.06 27.62
N TYR A 14 -19.31 -23.87 28.49
CA TYR A 14 -19.45 -24.61 29.74
C TYR A 14 -20.88 -25.14 29.89
N SER A 15 -21.05 -26.23 30.63
CA SER A 15 -22.35 -26.77 31.02
C SER A 15 -22.48 -26.87 32.54
N ARG A 16 -23.67 -26.54 33.06
CA ARG A 16 -23.99 -26.64 34.49
C ARG A 16 -25.47 -26.96 34.66
N GLY A 17 -25.78 -28.14 35.19
CA GLY A 17 -27.16 -28.54 35.52
C GLY A 17 -28.13 -28.45 34.33
N GLY A 18 -27.73 -28.93 33.14
CA GLY A 18 -28.58 -28.91 31.94
C GLY A 18 -28.62 -27.57 31.19
N ARG A 19 -27.97 -26.51 31.69
CA ARG A 19 -27.85 -25.22 31.01
C ARG A 19 -26.45 -25.02 30.43
N PHE A 20 -26.38 -24.25 29.34
CA PHE A 20 -25.14 -23.89 28.68
C PHE A 20 -24.71 -22.47 29.06
N ILE A 21 -23.40 -22.25 29.17
CA ILE A 21 -22.82 -21.00 29.67
C ILE A 21 -21.64 -20.60 28.77
N PHE A 22 -21.64 -19.34 28.33
CA PHE A 22 -20.45 -18.67 27.81
C PHE A 22 -19.66 -18.09 28.98
N ARG A 23 -18.37 -18.43 29.07
CA ARG A 23 -17.47 -17.91 30.11
C ARG A 23 -16.11 -17.57 29.53
N ARG A 24 -15.67 -16.33 29.69
CA ARG A 24 -14.39 -15.82 29.18
C ARG A 24 -13.80 -14.71 30.08
N SER A 25 -12.52 -14.84 30.40
CA SER A 25 -11.74 -13.82 31.12
C SER A 25 -11.52 -12.58 30.24
N VAL A 26 -11.68 -11.40 30.83
CA VAL A 26 -11.38 -10.12 30.20
C VAL A 26 -9.87 -9.83 30.37
N PRO A 27 -9.15 -9.50 29.29
CA PRO A 27 -7.76 -9.05 29.37
C PRO A 27 -7.61 -7.79 30.25
N LYS A 28 -6.49 -7.68 31.00
CA LYS A 28 -6.27 -6.57 31.96
C LYS A 28 -6.40 -5.19 31.32
N ASP A 29 -5.93 -5.05 30.08
CA ASP A 29 -5.95 -3.85 29.26
C ASP A 29 -7.36 -3.43 28.80
N ALA A 30 -8.36 -4.31 28.93
CA ALA A 30 -9.74 -4.02 28.53
C ALA A 30 -10.73 -4.06 29.70
N THR A 31 -10.25 -4.14 30.95
CA THR A 31 -11.10 -4.32 32.13
C THR A 31 -12.14 -3.19 32.29
N ASP A 32 -11.74 -1.95 32.00
CA ASP A 32 -12.60 -0.76 32.13
C ASP A 32 -13.78 -0.79 31.14
N ALA A 33 -13.54 -1.22 29.89
CA ALA A 33 -14.58 -1.29 28.86
C ALA A 33 -15.64 -2.36 29.15
N PHE A 34 -15.29 -3.42 29.88
CA PHE A 34 -16.22 -4.48 30.26
C PHE A 34 -16.80 -4.29 31.67
N GLY A 35 -16.19 -3.44 32.51
CA GLY A 35 -16.55 -3.21 33.91
C GLY A 35 -16.38 -4.43 34.83
N LYS A 36 -15.70 -5.48 34.34
CA LYS A 36 -15.52 -6.77 35.04
C LYS A 36 -14.33 -7.54 34.48
N THR A 37 -13.77 -8.42 35.30
CA THR A 37 -12.60 -9.25 34.93
C THR A 37 -13.00 -10.55 34.22
N GLU A 38 -14.29 -10.90 34.21
CA GLU A 38 -14.81 -12.09 33.55
C GLU A 38 -16.23 -11.87 33.04
N VAL A 39 -16.50 -12.27 31.80
CA VAL A 39 -17.87 -12.32 31.24
C VAL A 39 -18.40 -13.74 31.41
N VAL A 40 -19.51 -13.86 32.15
CA VAL A 40 -20.27 -15.11 32.31
C VAL A 40 -21.71 -14.86 31.87
N THR A 41 -22.19 -15.61 30.89
CA THR A 41 -23.55 -15.48 30.35
C THR A 41 -24.18 -16.86 30.18
N THR A 42 -25.35 -17.06 30.78
CA THR A 42 -26.15 -18.26 30.56
C THR A 42 -26.83 -18.16 29.19
N LEU A 43 -26.63 -19.16 28.33
CA LEU A 43 -27.24 -19.23 27.02
C LEU A 43 -28.69 -19.71 27.14
N LYS A 44 -29.57 -19.19 26.28
CA LYS A 44 -31.01 -19.49 26.25
C LYS A 44 -31.31 -20.83 25.58
N ALA A 45 -30.44 -21.29 24.70
CA ALA A 45 -30.60 -22.54 23.98
C ALA A 45 -30.69 -23.76 24.91
N GLN A 46 -31.65 -24.65 24.61
CA GLN A 46 -31.87 -25.90 25.36
C GLN A 46 -31.13 -27.10 24.77
N THR A 47 -30.63 -27.00 23.54
CA THR A 47 -29.86 -28.06 22.86
C THR A 47 -28.41 -27.61 22.62
N LYS A 48 -27.49 -28.58 22.61
CA LYS A 48 -26.05 -28.30 22.39
C LYS A 48 -25.81 -27.60 21.05
N SER A 49 -26.48 -28.03 19.99
CA SER A 49 -26.30 -27.46 18.64
C SER A 49 -26.78 -26.01 18.55
N ALA A 50 -27.94 -25.69 19.14
CA ALA A 50 -28.44 -24.31 19.20
C ALA A 50 -27.55 -23.43 20.11
N ALA A 51 -27.05 -24.00 21.22
CA ALA A 51 -26.15 -23.29 22.13
C ALA A 51 -24.79 -22.97 21.49
N LEU A 52 -24.32 -23.76 20.50
CA LEU A 52 -23.11 -23.44 19.75
C LEU A 52 -23.30 -22.26 18.79
N ILE A 53 -24.51 -22.07 18.25
CA ILE A 53 -24.85 -20.92 17.41
C ILE A 53 -24.91 -19.65 18.28
N GLU A 54 -25.63 -19.72 19.40
CA GLU A 54 -25.74 -18.62 20.37
C GLU A 54 -24.37 -18.27 20.99
N LEU A 55 -23.52 -19.27 21.25
CA LEU A 55 -22.14 -19.08 21.70
C LEU A 55 -21.34 -18.25 20.69
N ALA A 56 -21.50 -18.49 19.39
CA ALA A 56 -20.77 -17.75 18.36
C ALA A 56 -21.13 -16.25 18.37
N GLU A 57 -22.39 -15.91 18.65
CA GLU A 57 -22.85 -14.52 18.78
C GLU A 57 -22.21 -13.84 19.99
N HIS A 58 -22.18 -14.51 21.14
CA HIS A 58 -21.54 -13.97 22.35
C HIS A 58 -20.02 -13.86 22.23
N VAL A 59 -19.37 -14.79 21.53
CA VAL A 59 -17.94 -14.70 21.21
C VAL A 59 -17.67 -13.52 20.27
N ALA A 60 -18.49 -13.35 19.24
CA ALA A 60 -18.35 -12.24 18.30
C ALA A 60 -18.59 -10.88 18.98
N GLU A 61 -19.57 -10.78 19.88
CA GLU A 61 -19.80 -9.56 20.65
C GLU A 61 -18.63 -9.25 21.59
N PHE A 62 -18.12 -10.25 22.31
CA PHE A 62 -16.94 -10.08 23.16
C PHE A 62 -15.73 -9.60 22.36
N GLU A 63 -15.47 -10.19 21.18
CA GLU A 63 -14.36 -9.74 20.31
C GLU A 63 -14.60 -8.32 19.78
N ARG A 64 -15.83 -7.95 19.41
CA ARG A 64 -16.17 -6.58 19.00
C ARG A 64 -15.93 -5.57 20.11
N THR A 65 -16.36 -5.85 21.33
CA THR A 65 -16.12 -4.97 22.48
C THR A 65 -14.63 -4.87 22.80
N LEU A 66 -13.88 -5.98 22.72
CA LEU A 66 -12.43 -5.98 22.95
C LEU A 66 -11.66 -5.19 21.88
N ILE A 67 -12.03 -5.36 20.61
CA ILE A 67 -11.46 -4.59 19.49
C ILE A 67 -11.81 -3.12 19.67
N ARG A 68 -13.06 -2.77 19.99
CA ARG A 68 -13.47 -1.38 20.22
C ARG A 68 -12.72 -0.74 21.38
N ALA A 69 -12.56 -1.46 22.50
CA ALA A 69 -11.80 -0.99 23.65
C ALA A 69 -10.33 -0.75 23.31
N ARG A 70 -9.70 -1.69 22.60
CA ARG A 70 -8.29 -1.57 22.18
C ARG A 70 -8.09 -0.55 21.06
N THR A 71 -9.07 -0.36 20.19
CA THR A 71 -9.05 0.67 19.15
C THR A 71 -9.30 2.03 19.79
N GLN A 72 -10.17 2.16 20.79
CA GLN A 72 -10.35 3.40 21.55
C GLN A 72 -9.13 3.71 22.42
N GLN A 73 -8.50 2.70 23.01
CA GLN A 73 -7.24 2.85 23.74
C GLN A 73 -6.09 3.17 22.79
N ALA A 74 -6.00 2.53 21.62
CA ALA A 74 -5.03 2.86 20.58
C ALA A 74 -5.29 4.23 19.94
N HIS A 75 -6.56 4.67 19.83
CA HIS A 75 -6.92 6.03 19.43
C HIS A 75 -6.66 7.05 20.53
N ALA A 76 -6.83 6.69 21.81
CA ALA A 76 -6.45 7.53 22.95
C ALA A 76 -4.93 7.62 23.11
N GLU A 77 -4.20 6.56 22.77
CA GLU A 77 -2.74 6.50 22.70
C GLU A 77 -2.18 7.16 21.43
N LEU A 78 -2.93 7.19 20.30
CA LEU A 78 -2.62 8.00 19.10
C LEU A 78 -3.04 9.48 19.25
N SER A 79 -4.05 9.75 20.07
CA SER A 79 -4.56 11.07 20.46
C SER A 79 -3.88 11.54 21.76
N ALA A 80 -2.58 11.30 21.89
CA ALA A 80 -1.79 12.09 22.81
C ALA A 80 -2.01 13.57 22.47
N ASP A 81 -2.52 14.33 23.44
CA ASP A 81 -3.09 15.68 23.31
C ASP A 81 -2.44 16.53 22.21
N ILE A 82 -3.22 16.94 21.19
CA ILE A 82 -2.76 17.99 20.28
C ILE A 82 -2.64 19.25 21.11
N GLY A 83 -1.41 19.54 21.53
CA GLY A 83 -1.10 20.64 22.43
C GLY A 83 -1.65 21.95 21.88
N ARG A 84 -2.07 22.82 22.78
CA ARG A 84 -2.64 24.14 22.44
C ARG A 84 -1.81 24.89 21.41
N GLU A 85 -0.48 24.85 21.54
CA GLU A 85 0.46 25.50 20.63
C GLU A 85 0.38 24.99 19.19
N VAL A 86 0.10 23.70 19.00
CA VAL A 86 -0.06 23.07 17.69
C VAL A 86 -1.36 23.55 17.04
N LEU A 87 -2.46 23.60 17.81
CA LEU A 87 -3.74 24.16 17.35
C LEU A 87 -3.58 25.64 16.97
N GLU A 88 -2.93 26.43 17.81
CA GLU A 88 -2.71 27.87 17.59
C GLU A 88 -1.85 28.13 16.34
N ARG A 89 -0.79 27.34 16.12
CA ARG A 89 0.04 27.43 14.91
C ARG A 89 -0.74 27.09 13.65
N ALA A 90 -1.54 26.03 13.67
CA ALA A 90 -2.34 25.63 12.50
C ALA A 90 -3.37 26.71 12.13
N VAL A 91 -4.02 27.33 13.13
CA VAL A 91 -4.95 28.44 12.94
C VAL A 91 -4.23 29.69 12.43
N ARG A 92 -3.09 30.06 13.01
CA ARG A 92 -2.27 31.18 12.51
C ARG A 92 -1.87 30.97 11.04
N SER A 93 -1.38 29.78 10.67
CA SER A 93 -1.02 29.46 9.28
C SER A 93 -2.20 29.64 8.32
N TRP A 94 -3.40 29.20 8.72
CA TRP A 94 -4.62 29.40 7.93
C TRP A 94 -4.89 30.90 7.69
N PHE A 95 -4.82 31.74 8.73
CA PHE A 95 -5.12 33.17 8.59
C PHE A 95 -4.04 33.93 7.81
N ALA A 96 -2.77 33.58 7.96
CA ALA A 96 -1.67 34.17 7.19
C ALA A 96 -1.83 33.94 5.68
N GLU A 97 -2.20 32.73 5.28
CA GLU A 97 -2.43 32.38 3.87
C GLU A 97 -3.60 33.17 3.25
N ARG A 98 -4.59 33.55 4.06
CA ARG A 98 -5.78 34.24 3.58
C ARG A 98 -5.65 35.77 3.58
N GLN A 99 -4.79 36.34 4.44
CA GLN A 99 -4.52 37.79 4.48
C GLN A 99 -4.10 38.37 3.12
N GLY A 100 -3.39 37.59 2.28
CA GLY A 100 -3.02 38.02 0.93
C GLY A 100 -4.21 38.27 -0.01
N ARG A 101 -5.31 37.52 0.15
CA ARG A 101 -6.54 37.72 -0.65
C ARG A 101 -7.37 38.91 -0.15
N PHE A 102 -7.33 39.19 1.15
CA PHE A 102 -8.07 40.31 1.75
C PHE A 102 -7.46 41.67 1.40
N GLN A 103 -6.13 41.77 1.31
CA GLN A 103 -5.49 43.01 0.82
C GLN A 103 -5.92 43.36 -0.61
N GLU A 104 -6.14 42.37 -1.47
CA GLU A 104 -6.65 42.60 -2.84
C GLU A 104 -8.10 43.10 -2.85
N GLU A 105 -8.95 42.67 -1.92
CA GLU A 105 -10.33 43.15 -1.78
C GLU A 105 -10.41 44.56 -1.17
N LEU A 106 -9.56 44.86 -0.18
CA LEU A 106 -9.41 46.21 0.40
C LEU A 106 -8.98 47.24 -0.65
N LEU A 107 -8.08 46.86 -1.57
CA LEU A 107 -7.69 47.69 -2.73
C LEU A 107 -8.85 47.91 -3.72
N ARG A 108 -9.92 47.10 -3.68
CA ARG A 108 -11.12 47.23 -4.52
C ARG A 108 -12.23 48.08 -3.87
N ALA A 109 -12.20 48.32 -2.56
CA ALA A 109 -13.14 49.21 -1.87
C ALA A 109 -12.80 50.69 -2.16
N ARG A 110 -13.18 51.17 -3.34
CA ARG A 110 -12.80 52.51 -3.86
C ARG A 110 -13.69 53.64 -3.34
N SER A 111 -14.91 53.36 -2.85
CA SER A 111 -15.87 54.38 -2.39
C SER A 111 -16.08 54.36 -0.86
N ASN A 112 -16.59 55.47 -0.31
CA ASN A 112 -16.98 55.54 1.10
C ASN A 112 -18.19 54.67 1.44
N GLU A 113 -19.03 54.32 0.46
CA GLU A 113 -20.17 53.41 0.66
C GLU A 113 -19.70 51.95 0.79
N ASP A 114 -18.73 51.53 -0.02
CA ASP A 114 -18.13 50.19 0.07
C ASP A 114 -17.48 49.96 1.44
N ARG A 115 -16.77 50.98 1.96
CA ARG A 115 -16.16 50.93 3.30
C ARG A 115 -17.21 50.77 4.38
N LYS A 116 -18.30 51.54 4.32
CA LYS A 116 -19.41 51.44 5.30
C LYS A 116 -20.11 50.09 5.24
N ALA A 117 -20.37 49.55 4.05
CA ALA A 117 -20.96 48.22 3.88
C ALA A 117 -20.06 47.14 4.47
N ARG A 118 -18.74 47.24 4.24
CA ARG A 118 -17.78 46.28 4.79
C ARG A 118 -17.67 46.34 6.31
N LEU A 119 -17.71 47.54 6.90
CA LEU A 119 -17.73 47.69 8.36
C LEU A 119 -18.98 47.04 9.00
N LEU A 120 -20.14 47.14 8.35
CA LEU A 120 -21.37 46.46 8.81
C LEU A 120 -21.26 44.92 8.73
N GLU A 121 -20.62 44.39 7.69
CA GLU A 121 -20.33 42.95 7.60
C GLU A 121 -19.38 42.50 8.72
N LEU A 122 -18.33 43.30 9.00
CA LEU A 122 -17.40 43.04 10.09
C LEU A 122 -18.09 43.02 11.46
N ASP A 123 -19.04 43.92 11.71
CA ASP A 123 -19.84 43.93 12.95
C ASP A 123 -20.63 42.62 13.13
N ALA A 124 -21.23 42.10 12.06
CA ALA A 124 -21.96 40.83 12.07
C ALA A 124 -21.01 39.63 12.32
N TYR A 125 -19.84 39.62 11.69
CA TYR A 125 -18.83 38.59 11.90
C TYR A 125 -18.27 38.61 13.33
N GLU A 126 -17.96 39.79 13.86
CA GLU A 126 -17.47 39.96 15.24
C GLU A 126 -18.51 39.52 16.27
N GLY A 127 -19.80 39.80 16.05
CA GLY A 127 -20.89 39.35 16.91
C GLY A 127 -20.90 37.83 17.10
N THR A 128 -20.92 37.09 15.99
CA THR A 128 -20.93 35.61 16.01
C THR A 128 -19.64 35.00 16.55
N ALA A 129 -18.49 35.64 16.35
CA ALA A 129 -17.21 35.17 16.91
C ALA A 129 -17.13 35.42 18.43
N ARG A 130 -17.65 36.55 18.94
CA ARG A 130 -17.72 36.86 20.38
C ARG A 130 -18.59 35.87 21.16
N GLU A 131 -19.66 35.34 20.57
CA GLU A 131 -20.49 34.29 21.18
C GLU A 131 -19.69 33.00 21.42
N VAL A 132 -18.91 32.58 20.41
CA VAL A 132 -18.05 31.39 20.49
C VAL A 132 -16.95 31.55 21.54
N VAL A 133 -16.33 32.74 21.61
CA VAL A 133 -15.31 33.04 22.64
C VAL A 133 -15.90 33.03 24.05
N ARG A 134 -17.15 33.46 24.22
CA ARG A 134 -17.88 33.41 25.51
C ARG A 134 -18.36 32.01 25.90
N GLY A 135 -18.19 31.02 25.03
CA GLY A 135 -18.63 29.64 25.26
C GLY A 135 -20.14 29.44 25.11
N GLU A 136 -20.83 30.39 24.49
CA GLU A 136 -22.25 30.27 24.16
C GLU A 136 -22.42 29.25 23.02
N GLN A 137 -23.45 28.38 23.09
CA GLN A 137 -23.76 27.43 22.00
C GLN A 137 -24.42 28.16 20.82
N GLY A 138 -23.70 29.10 20.22
CA GLY A 138 -24.11 29.84 19.02
C GLY A 138 -23.91 29.01 17.75
N ASN A 139 -24.72 29.30 16.73
CA ASN A 139 -24.65 28.64 15.42
C ASN A 139 -23.62 29.33 14.50
N ASN A 140 -22.35 29.44 14.93
CA ASN A 140 -21.31 30.06 14.12
C ASN A 140 -20.81 29.08 13.04
N LEU A 141 -21.50 29.09 11.89
CA LEU A 141 -21.14 28.25 10.73
C LEU A 141 -19.71 28.52 10.23
N ILE A 142 -19.22 29.75 10.33
CA ILE A 142 -17.94 30.14 9.74
C ILE A 142 -16.77 29.59 10.56
N ALA A 143 -16.81 29.73 11.89
CA ALA A 143 -15.81 29.14 12.77
C ALA A 143 -15.79 27.61 12.64
N ARG A 144 -16.97 26.98 12.45
CA ARG A 144 -17.08 25.54 12.18
C ARG A 144 -16.44 25.14 10.84
N TRP A 145 -16.73 25.87 9.76
CA TRP A 145 -16.13 25.59 8.45
C TRP A 145 -14.62 25.77 8.43
N ILE A 146 -14.10 26.83 9.07
CA ILE A 146 -12.65 27.05 9.19
C ILE A 146 -12.02 25.93 10.02
N SER A 147 -12.62 25.56 11.15
CA SER A 147 -12.13 24.44 11.98
C SER A 147 -12.10 23.14 11.21
N GLN A 148 -13.16 22.84 10.43
CA GLN A 148 -13.21 21.66 9.57
C GLN A 148 -12.12 21.68 8.50
N ALA A 149 -11.91 22.80 7.81
CA ALA A 149 -10.87 22.93 6.80
C ALA A 149 -9.45 22.75 7.38
N ILE A 150 -9.23 23.24 8.61
CA ILE A 150 -7.96 23.02 9.32
C ILE A 150 -7.80 21.54 9.66
N CYS A 151 -8.82 20.89 10.20
CA CYS A 151 -8.79 19.46 10.48
C CYS A 151 -8.50 18.62 9.23
N GLU A 152 -9.13 18.94 8.10
CA GLU A 152 -8.89 18.25 6.82
C GLU A 152 -7.45 18.44 6.32
N ARG A 153 -6.88 19.65 6.46
CA ARG A 153 -5.51 19.96 6.05
C ARG A 153 -4.46 19.24 6.92
N GLU A 154 -4.67 19.24 8.24
CA GLU A 154 -3.73 18.65 9.20
C GLU A 154 -3.96 17.14 9.42
N GLY A 155 -5.03 16.58 8.85
CA GLY A 155 -5.44 15.18 9.04
C GLY A 155 -5.94 14.87 10.45
N TRP A 156 -6.52 15.86 11.14
CA TRP A 156 -7.08 15.71 12.48
C TRP A 156 -8.54 15.26 12.45
N GLU A 157 -8.89 14.32 13.31
CA GLU A 157 -10.28 13.89 13.54
C GLU A 157 -10.65 14.13 15.00
N PHE A 158 -11.40 15.20 15.27
CA PHE A 158 -11.92 15.47 16.61
C PHE A 158 -13.37 15.02 16.72
N GLU A 159 -13.71 14.32 17.80
CA GLU A 159 -15.10 14.05 18.12
C GLU A 159 -15.85 15.39 18.30
N PRO A 160 -17.05 15.56 17.71
CA PRO A 160 -17.85 16.78 17.86
C PRO A 160 -18.11 17.08 19.34
N GLY A 161 -17.75 18.29 19.78
CA GLY A 161 -17.92 18.67 21.19
C GLY A 161 -16.88 18.05 22.13
N SER A 162 -15.80 17.46 21.63
CA SER A 162 -14.62 17.14 22.44
C SER A 162 -13.91 18.42 22.93
N PHE A 163 -13.01 18.27 23.92
CA PHE A 163 -12.19 19.37 24.42
C PHE A 163 -11.39 20.04 23.31
N GLN A 164 -10.68 19.26 22.49
CA GLN A 164 -9.87 19.75 21.37
C GLN A 164 -10.74 20.39 20.26
N SER A 165 -11.92 19.83 19.97
CA SER A 165 -12.88 20.45 19.03
C SER A 165 -13.34 21.83 19.50
N ARG A 166 -13.69 21.97 20.79
CA ARG A 166 -14.06 23.27 21.38
C ARG A 166 -12.87 24.23 21.40
N GLN A 167 -11.68 23.74 21.74
CA GLN A 167 -10.48 24.56 21.84
C GLN A 167 -10.05 25.09 20.46
N LEU A 168 -10.06 24.25 19.42
CA LEU A 168 -9.82 24.69 18.04
C LEU A 168 -10.83 25.77 17.63
N MET A 169 -12.11 25.55 17.91
CA MET A 169 -13.18 26.50 17.57
C MET A 169 -13.01 27.84 18.29
N GLN A 170 -12.59 27.84 19.55
CA GLN A 170 -12.27 29.06 20.31
C GLN A 170 -11.06 29.79 19.73
N ILE A 171 -9.98 29.08 19.38
CA ILE A 171 -8.79 29.68 18.77
C ILE A 171 -9.14 30.29 17.40
N VAL A 172 -9.94 29.59 16.59
CA VAL A 172 -10.44 30.11 15.31
C VAL A 172 -11.25 31.39 15.51
N ALA A 173 -12.19 31.41 16.46
CA ALA A 173 -13.00 32.61 16.75
C ALA A 173 -12.14 33.79 17.21
N ARG A 174 -11.11 33.56 18.04
CA ARG A 174 -10.13 34.59 18.42
C ARG A 174 -9.36 35.13 17.22
N GLY A 175 -8.95 34.25 16.30
CA GLY A 175 -8.29 34.63 15.05
C GLY A 175 -9.19 35.45 14.12
N GLN A 176 -10.48 35.13 14.07
CA GLN A 176 -11.47 35.93 13.33
C GLN A 176 -11.59 37.34 13.92
N LEU A 177 -11.70 37.47 15.24
CA LEU A 177 -11.79 38.78 15.89
C LEU A 177 -10.54 39.64 15.66
N GLU A 178 -9.35 39.04 15.72
CA GLU A 178 -8.10 39.75 15.43
C GLU A 178 -8.02 40.15 13.94
N ALA A 179 -8.43 39.27 13.03
CA ALA A 179 -8.46 39.57 11.59
C ALA A 179 -9.44 40.71 11.26
N SER A 180 -10.67 40.65 11.79
CA SER A 180 -11.69 41.69 11.63
C SER A 180 -11.23 43.04 12.20
N ARG A 181 -10.55 43.04 13.34
CA ARG A 181 -9.99 44.25 13.93
C ARG A 181 -8.96 44.90 13.01
N ARG A 182 -8.00 44.12 12.51
CA ARG A 182 -6.95 44.62 11.60
C ARG A 182 -7.56 45.19 10.33
N GLU A 183 -8.58 44.51 9.80
CA GLU A 183 -9.30 44.97 8.63
C GLU A 183 -10.03 46.30 8.90
N ARG A 184 -10.66 46.44 10.06
CA ARG A 184 -11.28 47.70 10.49
C ARG A 184 -10.25 48.83 10.64
N GLU A 185 -9.12 48.56 11.29
CA GLU A 185 -8.03 49.52 11.43
C GLU A 185 -7.53 49.98 10.06
N ASP A 186 -7.36 49.06 9.10
CA ASP A 186 -6.97 49.37 7.73
C ASP A 186 -8.06 50.20 7.00
N LEU A 187 -9.35 49.90 7.18
CA LEU A 187 -10.48 50.63 6.57
C LEU A 187 -10.69 52.04 7.15
N GLU A 188 -10.44 52.21 8.45
CA GLU A 188 -10.61 53.47 9.20
C GLU A 188 -9.32 54.31 9.21
N GLY A 189 -8.20 53.77 8.70
CA GLY A 189 -6.90 54.44 8.69
C GLY A 189 -6.27 54.58 10.08
N LEU A 190 -6.61 53.67 10.99
CA LEU A 190 -6.09 53.63 12.34
C LEU A 190 -4.76 52.86 12.40
N PRO A 191 -3.86 53.18 13.35
CA PRO A 191 -2.66 52.40 13.58
C PRO A 191 -3.01 50.94 13.94
N ARG A 192 -2.26 49.98 13.40
CA ARG A 192 -2.47 48.57 13.73
C ARG A 192 -2.20 48.28 15.20
N SER A 193 -3.13 47.62 15.87
CA SER A 193 -2.99 47.16 17.25
C SER A 193 -3.13 45.65 17.36
N SER A 194 -2.45 45.03 18.33
CA SER A 194 -2.63 43.59 18.61
C SER A 194 -3.63 43.41 19.75
N GLY A 195 -4.76 42.79 19.44
CA GLY A 195 -5.82 42.51 20.40
C GLY A 195 -5.72 41.18 21.11
N ASP A 196 -4.99 40.25 20.50
CA ASP A 196 -4.78 38.90 21.00
C ASP A 196 -3.32 38.46 20.77
N ILE A 197 -2.61 38.20 21.87
CA ILE A 197 -1.21 37.78 21.85
C ILE A 197 -0.97 36.49 21.04
N THR A 198 -1.99 35.63 20.93
CA THR A 198 -1.92 34.39 20.13
C THR A 198 -1.73 34.70 18.66
N PHE A 199 -2.15 35.87 18.21
CA PHE A 199 -2.10 36.30 16.82
C PHE A 199 -1.21 37.54 16.66
N SER A 200 -0.35 37.88 17.62
CA SER A 200 0.55 39.03 17.49
C SER A 200 1.59 38.83 16.37
N PRO A 201 2.17 39.90 15.80
CA PRO A 201 3.26 39.80 14.83
C PRO A 201 4.40 38.88 15.30
N GLU A 202 4.76 38.96 16.58
CA GLU A 202 5.81 38.14 17.20
C GLU A 202 5.46 36.65 17.19
N ALA A 203 4.19 36.29 17.40
CA ALA A 203 3.75 34.90 17.33
C ALA A 203 3.83 34.34 15.89
N TYR A 204 3.51 35.16 14.89
CA TYR A 204 3.68 34.81 13.48
C TYR A 204 5.17 34.67 13.09
N ASP A 205 6.02 35.57 13.56
CA ASP A 205 7.47 35.53 13.31
C ASP A 205 8.14 34.32 13.99
N HIS A 206 7.69 33.96 15.19
CA HIS A 206 8.13 32.75 15.89
C HIS A 206 7.81 31.49 15.08
N ASP A 207 6.57 31.35 14.58
CA ASP A 207 6.18 30.21 13.74
C ASP A 207 6.94 30.18 12.41
N ASN A 208 7.18 31.34 11.78
CA ASN A 208 8.00 31.44 10.57
C ASN A 208 9.45 31.01 10.81
N THR A 209 9.99 31.28 12.01
CA THR A 209 11.34 30.85 12.40
C THR A 209 11.42 29.34 12.57
N ILE A 210 10.42 28.72 13.23
CA ILE A 210 10.30 27.25 13.34
C ILE A 210 10.14 26.59 11.97
N ARG A 211 9.33 27.18 11.08
CA ARG A 211 9.15 26.66 9.72
C ARG A 211 10.48 26.67 8.95
N ARG A 212 11.22 27.77 9.02
CA ARG A 212 12.54 27.92 8.38
C ARG A 212 13.59 26.97 8.96
N SER A 213 13.50 26.59 10.24
CA SER A 213 14.38 25.56 10.81
C SER A 213 14.02 24.15 10.36
N ASN A 214 12.73 23.82 10.24
CA ASN A 214 12.29 22.50 9.75
C ASN A 214 12.61 22.29 8.26
N ASP A 215 12.56 23.34 7.44
CA ASP A 215 13.00 23.29 6.03
C ASP A 215 14.52 23.07 5.88
N ARG A 216 15.31 23.21 6.96
CA ARG A 216 16.75 22.89 6.97
C ARG A 216 17.05 21.42 7.30
N GLU A 217 16.08 20.63 7.75
CA GLU A 217 16.33 19.23 8.10
C GLU A 217 16.23 18.30 6.88
N THR A 218 17.30 17.54 6.61
CA THR A 218 17.30 16.51 5.56
C THR A 218 16.36 15.35 5.94
N ARG A 219 15.15 15.32 5.39
CA ARG A 219 14.18 14.23 5.66
C ARG A 219 14.42 12.99 4.79
N LEU A 220 14.29 11.80 5.37
CA LEU A 220 14.47 10.54 4.65
C LEU A 220 13.40 10.35 3.56
N THR A 221 12.16 10.77 3.81
CA THR A 221 11.11 10.77 2.78
C THR A 221 11.44 11.69 1.60
N LEU A 222 11.98 12.89 1.86
CA LEU A 222 12.38 13.83 0.81
C LEU A 222 13.61 13.34 0.03
N LEU A 223 14.60 12.75 0.71
CA LEU A 223 15.73 12.06 0.05
C LEU A 223 15.22 10.99 -0.93
N PHE A 224 14.21 10.23 -0.53
CA PHE A 224 13.63 9.21 -1.40
C PHE A 224 12.89 9.80 -2.60
N GLU A 225 12.07 10.84 -2.42
CA GLU A 225 11.38 11.47 -3.55
C GLU A 225 12.37 12.13 -4.52
N ALA A 226 13.48 12.69 -4.04
CA ALA A 226 14.56 13.21 -4.89
C ALA A 226 15.27 12.09 -5.68
N TYR A 227 15.60 10.96 -5.02
CA TYR A 227 16.09 9.76 -5.70
C TYR A 227 15.11 9.26 -6.78
N VAL A 228 13.80 9.27 -6.51
CA VAL A 228 12.78 8.85 -7.48
C VAL A 228 12.74 9.81 -8.68
N ALA A 229 12.83 11.11 -8.45
CA ALA A 229 12.84 12.12 -9.51
C ALA A 229 14.02 11.96 -10.47
N GLU A 230 15.21 11.66 -9.95
CA GLU A 230 16.42 11.43 -10.73
C GLU A 230 16.40 10.06 -11.41
N ARG A 231 16.26 8.97 -10.63
CA ARG A 231 16.43 7.60 -11.12
C ARG A 231 15.26 7.11 -11.96
N ARG A 232 14.07 7.69 -11.78
CA ARG A 232 12.79 7.31 -12.42
C ARG A 232 12.52 5.80 -12.40
N PRO A 233 12.57 5.14 -11.22
CA PRO A 233 12.32 3.70 -11.13
C PRO A 233 10.86 3.35 -11.44
N ALA A 234 10.60 2.10 -11.83
CA ALA A 234 9.24 1.63 -12.10
C ALA A 234 8.28 1.87 -10.92
N ALA A 235 7.01 2.18 -11.22
CA ALA A 235 6.00 2.53 -10.21
C ALA A 235 5.83 1.46 -9.10
N SER A 236 5.99 0.18 -9.43
CA SER A 236 5.96 -0.91 -8.43
C SER A 236 7.16 -0.89 -7.48
N THR A 237 8.34 -0.48 -7.95
CA THR A 237 9.53 -0.24 -7.14
C THR A 237 9.30 0.95 -6.22
N VAL A 238 8.81 2.08 -6.74
CA VAL A 238 8.48 3.28 -5.95
C VAL A 238 7.51 2.93 -4.82
N LYS A 239 6.40 2.27 -5.16
CA LYS A 239 5.40 1.80 -4.17
C LYS A 239 6.04 0.91 -3.11
N SER A 240 6.91 -0.03 -3.52
CA SER A 240 7.59 -0.88 -2.57
C SER A 240 8.50 -0.07 -1.66
N PHE A 241 9.40 0.76 -2.21
CA PHE A 241 10.33 1.58 -1.44
C PHE A 241 9.61 2.46 -0.41
N ARG A 242 8.60 3.21 -0.85
CA ARG A 242 7.81 4.11 0.00
C ARG A 242 7.23 3.39 1.22
N GLN A 243 6.68 2.18 1.05
CA GLN A 243 6.14 1.39 2.17
C GLN A 243 7.22 0.99 3.20
N LYS A 244 8.45 0.71 2.76
CA LYS A 244 9.50 0.19 3.66
C LYS A 244 10.20 1.34 4.36
N ILE A 245 10.33 2.48 3.67
CA ILE A 245 10.77 3.75 4.26
C ILE A 245 9.76 4.22 5.31
N ALA A 246 8.46 4.23 5.00
CA ALA A 246 7.43 4.56 5.98
C ALA A 246 7.47 3.61 7.19
N SER A 247 7.70 2.31 6.98
CA SER A 247 7.88 1.35 8.07
C SER A 247 9.15 1.61 8.91
N PHE A 248 10.19 2.22 8.34
CA PHE A 248 11.40 2.57 9.06
C PHE A 248 11.23 3.89 9.83
N VAL A 249 10.64 4.91 9.21
CA VAL A 249 10.28 6.18 9.86
C VAL A 249 9.34 5.92 11.05
N ALA A 250 8.35 5.05 10.89
CA ALA A 250 7.45 4.66 11.98
C ALA A 250 8.17 3.93 13.12
N PHE A 251 9.25 3.19 12.83
CA PHE A 251 10.08 2.55 13.85
C PHE A 251 10.94 3.57 14.61
N LEU A 252 11.52 4.54 13.90
CA LEU A 252 12.36 5.59 14.47
C LEU A 252 11.54 6.58 15.31
N GLY A 253 10.29 6.82 14.94
CA GLY A 253 9.47 7.91 15.50
C GLY A 253 9.82 9.30 14.93
N HIS A 254 10.77 9.38 13.98
CA HIS A 254 11.16 10.61 13.30
C HIS A 254 11.56 10.33 11.84
N ASP A 255 11.63 11.39 11.03
CA ASP A 255 11.98 11.34 9.60
C ASP A 255 13.30 12.08 9.27
N ASN A 256 13.97 12.65 10.26
CA ASN A 256 15.26 13.32 10.07
C ASN A 256 16.35 12.28 9.74
N ALA A 257 16.94 12.35 8.54
CA ALA A 257 17.93 11.42 8.04
C ALA A 257 19.31 11.59 8.69
N GLU A 258 19.66 12.80 9.16
CA GLU A 258 20.94 13.07 9.83
C GLU A 258 21.01 12.45 11.22
N ASN A 259 19.86 12.28 11.87
CA ASN A 259 19.75 11.64 13.18
C ASN A 259 19.82 10.11 13.12
N VAL A 260 19.83 9.50 11.93
CA VAL A 260 19.83 8.04 11.79
C VAL A 260 21.22 7.47 12.00
N THR A 261 21.37 6.59 12.99
CA THR A 261 22.64 5.94 13.32
C THR A 261 22.69 4.48 12.83
N PRO A 262 23.89 3.87 12.71
CA PRO A 262 24.01 2.43 12.45
C PRO A 262 23.31 1.56 13.51
N ALA A 263 23.23 2.03 14.76
CA ALA A 263 22.55 1.32 15.84
C ALA A 263 21.05 1.21 15.58
N ASP A 264 20.42 2.26 15.06
CA ASP A 264 19.00 2.28 14.70
C ASP A 264 18.69 1.28 13.58
N ILE A 265 19.58 1.20 12.58
CA ILE A 265 19.46 0.22 11.49
C ILE A 265 19.56 -1.21 12.02
N VAL A 266 20.45 -1.46 12.99
CA VAL A 266 20.60 -2.77 13.64
C VAL A 266 19.37 -3.10 14.51
N ALA A 267 18.85 -2.13 15.26
CA ALA A 267 17.66 -2.30 16.07
C ALA A 267 16.44 -2.63 15.20
N TRP A 268 16.23 -1.87 14.13
CA TRP A 268 15.15 -2.13 13.17
C TRP A 268 15.29 -3.50 12.49
N LYS A 269 16.51 -3.88 12.08
CA LYS A 269 16.79 -5.22 11.55
C LYS A 269 16.36 -6.31 12.54
N ASN A 270 16.68 -6.16 13.82
CA ASN A 270 16.34 -7.14 14.84
C ASN A 270 14.83 -7.19 15.08
N GLU A 271 14.14 -6.05 15.10
CA GLU A 271 12.68 -6.02 15.14
C GLU A 271 12.09 -6.76 13.94
N LEU A 272 12.52 -6.47 12.72
CA LEU A 272 12.00 -7.12 11.52
C LEU A 272 12.19 -8.65 11.54
N LEU A 273 13.26 -9.14 12.14
CA LEU A 273 13.52 -10.57 12.31
C LEU A 273 12.68 -11.19 13.45
N GLY A 274 12.35 -10.42 14.48
CA GLY A 274 11.53 -10.85 15.62
C GLY A 274 10.02 -10.70 15.39
N ARG A 275 9.60 -9.78 14.53
CA ARG A 275 8.20 -9.46 14.27
C ARG A 275 7.56 -10.56 13.43
N GLY A 276 6.50 -11.17 13.96
CA GLY A 276 5.61 -11.99 13.16
C GLY A 276 4.98 -11.16 12.05
N ASN A 277 5.02 -11.64 10.81
CA ASN A 277 4.12 -11.18 9.77
C ASN A 277 2.67 -11.40 10.25
N GLY A 278 1.72 -10.62 9.76
CA GLY A 278 0.29 -10.74 10.14
C GLY A 278 -0.36 -12.11 9.82
N LYS A 279 0.43 -13.12 9.44
CA LYS A 279 0.06 -14.53 9.25
C LYS A 279 0.77 -15.46 10.25
N GLY A 280 1.36 -14.93 11.32
CA GLY A 280 1.95 -15.70 12.42
C GLY A 280 3.36 -16.26 12.17
N SER A 281 4.09 -15.80 11.15
CA SER A 281 5.47 -16.24 10.86
C SER A 281 6.43 -15.06 10.72
N THR A 282 7.68 -15.15 11.18
CA THR A 282 8.61 -14.01 11.06
C THR A 282 9.01 -13.73 9.61
N LEU A 283 9.49 -12.50 9.34
CA LEU A 283 10.06 -12.19 8.03
C LEU A 283 11.32 -13.03 7.78
N SER A 284 11.48 -13.51 6.55
CA SER A 284 12.69 -14.26 6.20
C SER A 284 13.92 -13.34 6.24
N ALA A 285 15.06 -13.86 6.68
CA ALA A 285 16.34 -13.13 6.67
C ALA A 285 16.67 -12.52 5.30
N LYS A 286 16.34 -13.25 4.22
CA LYS A 286 16.50 -12.77 2.84
C LYS A 286 15.61 -11.55 2.58
N THR A 287 14.36 -11.56 3.02
CA THR A 287 13.44 -10.42 2.86
C THR A 287 13.96 -9.20 3.62
N VAL A 288 14.41 -9.38 4.87
CA VAL A 288 14.96 -8.28 5.67
C VAL A 288 16.21 -7.70 4.98
N ASN A 289 17.14 -8.54 4.53
CA ASN A 289 18.39 -8.07 3.92
C ASN A 289 18.22 -7.49 2.52
N ASP A 290 17.55 -8.21 1.62
CA ASP A 290 17.53 -7.91 0.18
C ASP A 290 16.39 -6.97 -0.20
N THR A 291 15.44 -6.72 0.71
CA THR A 291 14.35 -5.78 0.49
C THR A 291 14.46 -4.62 1.46
N TYR A 292 14.23 -4.85 2.76
CA TYR A 292 14.13 -3.76 3.73
C TYR A 292 15.45 -2.99 3.87
N LEU A 293 16.54 -3.65 4.28
CA LEU A 293 17.84 -3.00 4.44
C LEU A 293 18.43 -2.53 3.11
N SER A 294 18.19 -3.26 2.03
CA SER A 294 18.67 -2.85 0.70
C SER A 294 18.08 -1.49 0.28
N ILE A 295 16.79 -1.25 0.52
CA ILE A 295 16.13 0.01 0.20
C ILE A 295 16.74 1.16 0.98
N ILE A 296 16.89 1.00 2.30
CA ILE A 296 17.48 2.03 3.16
C ILE A 296 18.91 2.34 2.72
N ARG A 297 19.72 1.31 2.44
CA ARG A 297 21.07 1.51 1.87
C ARG A 297 21.05 2.30 0.59
N THR A 298 20.15 2.00 -0.35
CA THR A 298 20.06 2.69 -1.64
C THR A 298 19.75 4.17 -1.46
N VAL A 299 18.76 4.53 -0.64
CA VAL A 299 18.36 5.94 -0.45
C VAL A 299 19.45 6.73 0.27
N PHE A 300 20.03 6.18 1.35
CA PHE A 300 21.14 6.85 2.05
C PHE A 300 22.41 6.93 1.20
N ASN A 301 22.67 5.95 0.33
CA ASN A 301 23.82 6.01 -0.57
C ASN A 301 23.66 7.15 -1.58
N TRP A 302 22.49 7.27 -2.20
CA TRP A 302 22.19 8.37 -3.10
C TRP A 302 22.28 9.72 -2.38
N GLY A 303 21.73 9.83 -1.16
CA GLY A 303 21.84 11.05 -0.36
C GLY A 303 23.28 11.41 -0.02
N TYR A 304 24.14 10.43 0.28
CA TYR A 304 25.55 10.64 0.54
C TYR A 304 26.32 11.08 -0.72
N GLU A 305 26.08 10.42 -1.86
CA GLU A 305 26.69 10.76 -3.15
C GLU A 305 26.31 12.17 -3.64
N ASN A 306 25.14 12.67 -3.22
CA ASN A 306 24.65 14.01 -3.54
C ASN A 306 24.88 15.03 -2.40
N GLU A 307 25.76 14.71 -1.44
CA GLU A 307 26.15 15.59 -0.32
C GLU A 307 24.96 16.08 0.53
N LYS A 308 23.86 15.32 0.57
CA LYS A 308 22.66 15.62 1.37
C LYS A 308 22.74 15.09 2.79
N VAL A 309 23.58 14.08 3.03
CA VAL A 309 23.85 13.51 4.35
C VAL A 309 25.34 13.22 4.49
N GLY A 310 25.88 13.34 5.71
CA GLY A 310 27.31 13.14 5.96
C GLY A 310 27.80 11.70 5.84
N ALA A 311 26.93 10.70 5.91
CA ALA A 311 27.28 9.28 5.79
C ALA A 311 26.07 8.38 5.46
N ASN A 312 26.34 7.15 5.00
CA ASN A 312 25.33 6.09 4.90
C ASN A 312 25.37 5.15 6.13
N PRO A 313 24.45 5.31 7.12
CA PRO A 313 24.43 4.51 8.35
C PRO A 313 24.11 3.03 8.10
N ALA A 314 23.48 2.70 6.97
CA ALA A 314 23.08 1.34 6.62
C ALA A 314 24.17 0.55 5.84
N SER A 315 25.24 1.22 5.40
CA SER A 315 26.26 0.67 4.48
C SER A 315 26.83 -0.68 4.93
N ARG A 316 27.11 -0.84 6.23
CA ARG A 316 27.75 -2.04 6.80
C ARG A 316 26.78 -3.05 7.40
N VAL A 317 25.49 -2.72 7.53
CA VAL A 317 24.52 -3.59 8.18
C VAL A 317 24.02 -4.67 7.21
N LYS A 318 24.17 -5.92 7.60
CA LYS A 318 23.74 -7.10 6.84
C LYS A 318 23.07 -8.12 7.76
N VAL A 319 22.14 -8.89 7.22
CA VAL A 319 21.60 -10.08 7.92
C VAL A 319 22.50 -11.27 7.60
N ARG A 320 23.04 -11.92 8.63
CA ARG A 320 23.70 -13.21 8.51
C ARG A 320 22.70 -14.27 8.89
N ALA A 321 22.41 -15.19 7.98
CA ALA A 321 21.48 -16.29 8.22
C ALA A 321 22.04 -17.59 7.64
N PRO A 322 21.74 -18.74 8.27
CA PRO A 322 22.15 -20.02 7.73
C PRO A 322 21.57 -20.23 6.34
N ARG A 323 22.32 -20.92 5.49
CA ARG A 323 21.87 -21.26 4.14
C ARG A 323 20.60 -22.08 4.25
N LYS A 324 19.53 -21.62 3.59
CA LYS A 324 18.28 -22.39 3.51
C LYS A 324 18.56 -23.70 2.77
N ILE A 325 18.24 -24.82 3.40
CA ILE A 325 18.25 -26.13 2.77
C ILE A 325 17.10 -26.16 1.75
N SER A 326 17.43 -26.52 0.50
CA SER A 326 16.43 -26.74 -0.55
C SER A 326 16.15 -28.24 -0.64
N THR A 327 14.91 -28.66 -0.45
CA THR A 327 14.55 -30.09 -0.48
C THR A 327 14.21 -30.60 -1.88
N ARG A 328 13.91 -29.70 -2.83
CA ARG A 328 13.74 -30.08 -4.25
C ARG A 328 13.99 -28.92 -5.23
N SER A 329 13.87 -29.24 -6.52
CA SER A 329 13.91 -28.25 -7.58
C SER A 329 12.71 -27.27 -7.50
N LYS A 330 12.96 -26.01 -7.85
CA LYS A 330 11.93 -24.98 -8.04
C LYS A 330 11.13 -25.14 -9.33
N ALA A 331 11.54 -26.06 -10.21
CA ALA A 331 10.80 -26.40 -11.42
C ALA A 331 9.54 -27.18 -11.09
N LEU A 332 8.48 -26.96 -11.88
CA LEU A 332 7.35 -27.88 -11.93
C LEU A 332 7.86 -29.24 -12.40
N ASN A 333 7.56 -30.29 -11.63
CA ASN A 333 7.78 -31.65 -12.09
C ASN A 333 6.74 -32.02 -13.16
N ASP A 334 6.89 -33.20 -13.78
CA ASP A 334 6.04 -33.62 -14.88
C ASP A 334 4.57 -33.78 -14.47
N HIS A 335 4.32 -34.34 -13.28
CA HIS A 335 2.98 -34.50 -12.76
C HIS A 335 2.31 -33.15 -12.52
N GLU A 336 2.99 -32.21 -11.86
CA GLU A 336 2.51 -30.85 -11.61
C GLU A 336 2.22 -30.11 -12.91
N ALA A 337 3.14 -30.16 -13.88
CA ALA A 337 2.98 -29.53 -15.18
C ALA A 337 1.77 -30.11 -15.94
N LYS A 338 1.68 -31.44 -16.07
CA LYS A 338 0.55 -32.11 -16.73
C LYS A 338 -0.77 -31.84 -16.02
N SER A 339 -0.79 -31.78 -14.69
CA SER A 339 -1.99 -31.48 -13.90
C SER A 339 -2.53 -30.08 -14.21
N ILE A 340 -1.66 -29.08 -14.28
CA ILE A 340 -2.04 -27.70 -14.62
C ILE A 340 -2.55 -27.63 -16.06
N LEU A 341 -1.85 -28.23 -17.02
CA LEU A 341 -2.23 -28.19 -18.43
C LEU A 341 -3.54 -28.95 -18.69
N ARG A 342 -3.75 -30.13 -18.10
CA ARG A 342 -5.04 -30.84 -18.15
C ARG A 342 -6.18 -30.02 -17.59
N ALA A 343 -5.96 -29.38 -16.44
CA ALA A 343 -6.98 -28.54 -15.83
C ALA A 343 -7.33 -27.32 -16.71
N SER A 344 -6.37 -26.79 -17.48
CA SER A 344 -6.61 -25.69 -18.41
C SER A 344 -7.48 -26.04 -19.63
N LEU A 345 -7.59 -27.33 -19.96
CA LEU A 345 -8.42 -27.84 -21.06
C LEU A 345 -9.87 -28.12 -20.63
N ARG A 346 -10.15 -28.13 -19.32
CA ARG A 346 -11.51 -28.34 -18.81
C ARG A 346 -12.35 -27.09 -18.99
N SER A 347 -13.68 -27.28 -19.07
CA SER A 347 -14.61 -26.17 -19.07
C SER A 347 -14.39 -25.28 -17.84
N PRO A 348 -14.25 -23.95 -18.02
CA PRO A 348 -14.00 -23.04 -16.91
C PRO A 348 -15.21 -22.99 -15.97
N ALA A 349 -14.96 -22.62 -14.71
CA ALA A 349 -16.05 -22.42 -13.75
C ALA A 349 -17.02 -21.34 -14.26
N ARG A 350 -18.34 -21.58 -14.16
CA ARG A 350 -19.40 -20.69 -14.68
C ARG A 350 -19.31 -19.22 -14.20
N LYS A 351 -18.72 -18.98 -13.02
CA LYS A 351 -18.56 -17.65 -12.43
C LYS A 351 -17.28 -16.92 -12.89
N LEU A 352 -16.45 -17.55 -13.70
CA LEU A 352 -15.20 -16.98 -14.18
C LEU A 352 -15.48 -16.06 -15.37
N SER A 353 -14.85 -14.88 -15.41
CA SER A 353 -15.00 -14.00 -16.57
C SER A 353 -14.34 -14.60 -17.80
N THR A 354 -14.79 -14.19 -18.99
CA THR A 354 -14.24 -14.66 -20.28
C THR A 354 -12.72 -14.50 -20.34
N GLU A 355 -12.19 -13.37 -19.88
CA GLU A 355 -10.75 -13.08 -19.93
C GLU A 355 -9.95 -13.93 -18.94
N ARG A 356 -10.52 -14.21 -17.76
CA ARG A 356 -9.89 -15.10 -16.78
C ARG A 356 -9.96 -16.56 -17.20
N ALA A 357 -11.03 -16.97 -17.86
CA ALA A 357 -11.13 -18.30 -18.47
C ALA A 357 -10.09 -18.46 -19.58
N PHE A 358 -9.96 -17.45 -20.45
CA PHE A 358 -8.93 -17.39 -21.48
C PHE A 358 -7.52 -17.43 -20.86
N ALA A 359 -7.31 -16.74 -19.73
CA ALA A 359 -6.06 -16.77 -19.00
C ALA A 359 -5.74 -18.16 -18.43
N GLN A 360 -6.71 -18.86 -17.83
CA GLN A 360 -6.52 -20.23 -17.35
C GLN A 360 -6.19 -21.18 -18.50
N ARG A 361 -6.84 -21.00 -19.66
CA ARG A 361 -6.64 -21.82 -20.86
C ARG A 361 -5.26 -21.64 -21.49
N TRP A 362 -4.76 -20.41 -21.62
CA TRP A 362 -3.60 -20.13 -22.48
C TRP A 362 -2.33 -19.71 -21.74
N VAL A 363 -2.42 -19.06 -20.58
CA VAL A 363 -1.22 -18.56 -19.88
C VAL A 363 -0.29 -19.69 -19.43
N PRO A 364 -0.77 -20.81 -18.84
CA PRO A 364 0.10 -21.93 -18.48
C PRO A 364 0.82 -22.53 -19.70
N TRP A 365 0.12 -22.68 -20.82
CA TRP A 365 0.64 -23.23 -22.07
C TRP A 365 1.72 -22.34 -22.69
N LEU A 366 1.47 -21.03 -22.76
CA LEU A 366 2.46 -20.04 -23.19
C LEU A 366 3.70 -20.08 -22.29
N CYS A 367 3.53 -20.10 -20.96
CA CYS A 367 4.65 -20.20 -20.03
C CYS A 367 5.43 -21.51 -20.17
N ALA A 368 4.76 -22.62 -20.48
CA ALA A 368 5.36 -23.93 -20.64
C ALA A 368 6.31 -24.01 -21.85
N TYR A 369 5.99 -23.30 -22.93
CA TYR A 369 6.77 -23.29 -24.18
C TYR A 369 7.74 -22.11 -24.33
N THR A 370 7.60 -21.04 -23.56
CA THR A 370 8.45 -19.85 -23.68
C THR A 370 9.33 -19.60 -22.45
N GLY A 371 8.96 -20.14 -21.28
CA GLY A 371 9.59 -19.79 -20.01
C GLY A 371 9.47 -18.31 -19.63
N ALA A 372 8.62 -17.54 -20.32
CA ALA A 372 8.36 -16.13 -20.02
C ALA A 372 7.83 -15.96 -18.59
N ARG A 373 8.00 -14.77 -18.02
CA ARG A 373 7.41 -14.49 -16.70
C ARG A 373 5.90 -14.44 -16.86
N VAL A 374 5.16 -15.03 -15.93
CA VAL A 374 3.68 -15.02 -16.02
C VAL A 374 3.12 -13.61 -16.25
N ASN A 375 3.72 -12.59 -15.61
CA ASN A 375 3.23 -11.22 -15.71
C ASN A 375 3.48 -10.61 -17.10
N GLU A 376 4.56 -11.02 -17.78
CA GLU A 376 4.83 -10.67 -19.18
C GLU A 376 3.81 -11.31 -20.12
N ILE A 377 3.31 -12.50 -19.79
CA ILE A 377 2.26 -13.17 -20.57
C ILE A 377 0.88 -12.56 -20.27
N THR A 378 0.55 -12.32 -19.00
CA THR A 378 -0.78 -11.79 -18.62
C THR A 378 -1.03 -10.35 -19.07
N GLN A 379 0.00 -9.65 -19.55
CA GLN A 379 -0.13 -8.30 -20.10
C GLN A 379 -0.30 -8.29 -21.63
N LEU A 380 -0.14 -9.44 -22.31
CA LEU A 380 -0.23 -9.50 -23.77
C LEU A 380 -1.58 -9.04 -24.30
N ARG A 381 -1.51 -8.37 -25.43
CA ARG A 381 -2.60 -7.86 -26.25
C ARG A 381 -2.69 -8.68 -27.54
N ALA A 382 -3.81 -8.58 -28.24
CA ALA A 382 -3.98 -9.31 -29.49
C ALA A 382 -2.98 -8.86 -30.57
N GLU A 383 -2.66 -7.56 -30.60
CA GLU A 383 -1.67 -6.95 -31.50
C GLU A 383 -0.23 -7.40 -31.25
N ASP A 384 0.08 -7.90 -30.05
CA ASP A 384 1.40 -8.44 -29.72
C ASP A 384 1.64 -9.82 -30.40
N PHE A 385 0.64 -10.39 -31.08
CA PHE A 385 0.78 -11.62 -31.87
C PHE A 385 0.93 -11.26 -33.35
N THR A 386 2.15 -11.40 -33.86
CA THR A 386 2.53 -10.98 -35.21
C THR A 386 3.30 -12.07 -35.95
N GLU A 387 3.53 -11.86 -37.24
CA GLU A 387 4.30 -12.75 -38.09
C GLU A 387 5.52 -11.99 -38.61
N ILE A 388 6.71 -12.53 -38.36
CA ILE A 388 7.98 -11.96 -38.81
C ILE A 388 8.66 -13.00 -39.67
N ASP A 389 8.90 -12.66 -40.93
CA ASP A 389 9.56 -13.52 -41.91
C ASP A 389 8.97 -14.95 -41.98
N GLY A 390 7.64 -15.05 -41.97
CA GLY A 390 6.91 -16.32 -42.02
C GLY A 390 6.84 -17.09 -40.68
N VAL A 391 7.40 -16.55 -39.60
CA VAL A 391 7.34 -17.14 -38.27
C VAL A 391 6.28 -16.43 -37.43
N LYS A 392 5.29 -17.20 -36.95
CA LYS A 392 4.32 -16.71 -35.97
C LYS A 392 4.99 -16.52 -34.63
N VAL A 393 4.95 -15.30 -34.12
CA VAL A 393 5.65 -14.87 -32.91
C VAL A 393 4.69 -14.14 -31.96
N LEU A 394 5.07 -14.08 -30.69
CA LEU A 394 4.52 -13.12 -29.74
C LEU A 394 5.62 -12.13 -29.34
N GLU A 395 5.24 -10.87 -29.22
CA GLU A 395 6.13 -9.78 -28.83
C GLU A 395 5.90 -9.43 -27.35
N ILE A 396 6.95 -9.54 -26.53
CA ILE A 396 6.91 -9.10 -25.14
C ILE A 396 7.56 -7.73 -25.08
N THR A 397 6.73 -6.69 -25.04
CA THR A 397 7.12 -5.29 -25.14
C THR A 397 6.80 -4.50 -23.85
N PRO A 398 7.61 -3.48 -23.49
CA PRO A 398 7.28 -2.54 -22.42
C PRO A 398 5.98 -1.75 -22.65
N GLU A 399 5.49 -1.64 -23.89
CA GLU A 399 4.23 -0.95 -24.21
C GLU A 399 3.00 -1.67 -23.62
N ALA A 400 3.04 -3.00 -23.56
CA ALA A 400 1.98 -3.81 -22.96
C ALA A 400 2.03 -3.77 -21.42
N GLY A 401 3.15 -3.35 -20.84
CA GLY A 401 3.37 -3.24 -19.39
C GLY A 401 4.81 -3.53 -18.99
N SER A 402 5.14 -3.30 -17.71
CA SER A 402 6.53 -3.32 -17.23
C SER A 402 7.29 -4.62 -17.53
N VAL A 403 8.29 -4.54 -18.40
CA VAL A 403 9.30 -5.58 -18.62
C VAL A 403 10.56 -5.24 -17.83
N LYS A 404 11.16 -6.23 -17.14
CA LYS A 404 12.25 -5.98 -16.17
C LYS A 404 13.52 -5.34 -16.74
N ASN A 405 13.74 -5.43 -18.04
CA ASN A 405 14.92 -4.89 -18.72
C ASN A 405 14.56 -3.75 -19.69
N TYR A 406 13.29 -3.34 -19.77
CA TYR A 406 12.79 -2.33 -20.72
C TYR A 406 13.00 -2.65 -22.22
N GLU A 407 13.55 -3.81 -22.56
CA GLU A 407 13.74 -4.26 -23.93
C GLU A 407 12.56 -5.12 -24.40
N ALA A 408 12.07 -4.81 -25.59
CA ALA A 408 11.14 -5.68 -26.30
C ALA A 408 11.87 -6.94 -26.76
N ARG A 409 11.16 -8.06 -26.80
CA ARG A 409 11.68 -9.28 -27.43
C ARG A 409 10.61 -10.04 -28.16
N VAL A 410 11.00 -10.67 -29.24
CA VAL A 410 10.17 -11.55 -30.04
C VAL A 410 10.38 -12.99 -29.58
N VAL A 411 9.30 -13.74 -29.44
CA VAL A 411 9.34 -15.17 -29.05
C VAL A 411 8.48 -15.97 -30.02
N PRO A 412 9.03 -16.93 -30.77
CA PRO A 412 8.25 -17.78 -31.64
C PRO A 412 7.22 -18.63 -30.91
N ILE A 413 6.06 -18.82 -31.53
CA ILE A 413 4.98 -19.63 -31.00
C ILE A 413 5.23 -21.09 -31.38
N HIS A 414 5.27 -21.96 -30.37
CA HIS A 414 5.47 -23.38 -30.59
C HIS A 414 4.35 -23.98 -31.46
N PRO A 415 4.65 -24.87 -32.45
CA PRO A 415 3.65 -25.45 -33.36
C PRO A 415 2.44 -26.08 -32.65
N HIS A 416 2.69 -26.78 -31.53
CA HIS A 416 1.62 -27.36 -30.71
C HIS A 416 0.57 -26.34 -30.24
N LEU A 417 0.96 -25.09 -29.98
CA LEU A 417 0.00 -24.04 -29.59
C LEU A 417 -0.82 -23.55 -30.78
N ILE A 418 -0.21 -23.48 -31.96
CA ILE A 418 -0.88 -23.13 -33.22
C ILE A 418 -1.92 -24.20 -33.55
N GLU A 419 -1.55 -25.48 -33.48
CA GLU A 419 -2.43 -26.63 -33.69
C GLU A 419 -3.61 -26.67 -32.70
N GLN A 420 -3.38 -26.25 -31.46
CA GLN A 420 -4.44 -26.13 -30.46
C GLN A 420 -5.41 -24.95 -30.71
N GLY A 421 -5.15 -24.09 -31.70
CA GLY A 421 -6.03 -22.98 -32.07
C GLY A 421 -5.70 -21.64 -31.41
N LEU A 422 -4.55 -21.50 -30.71
CA LEU A 422 -4.17 -20.24 -30.04
C LEU A 422 -4.20 -19.07 -31.02
N TRP A 423 -3.59 -19.25 -32.19
CA TRP A 423 -3.43 -18.20 -33.18
C TRP A 423 -4.80 -17.68 -33.66
N ASP A 424 -5.70 -18.59 -34.01
CA ASP A 424 -7.03 -18.24 -34.54
C ASP A 424 -7.95 -17.67 -33.46
N GLU A 425 -7.80 -18.10 -32.20
CA GLU A 425 -8.51 -17.49 -31.08
C GLU A 425 -8.04 -16.06 -30.80
N VAL A 426 -6.73 -15.80 -30.84
CA VAL A 426 -6.17 -14.47 -30.60
C VAL A 426 -6.52 -13.50 -31.72
N ARG A 427 -6.45 -13.94 -32.99
CA ARG A 427 -6.77 -13.11 -34.16
C ARG A 427 -8.23 -12.62 -34.20
N ARG A 428 -9.13 -13.22 -33.43
CA ARG A 428 -10.53 -12.80 -33.27
C ARG A 428 -10.74 -11.78 -32.14
N LYS A 429 -9.68 -11.35 -31.47
CA LYS A 429 -9.70 -10.42 -30.34
C LYS A 429 -8.94 -9.13 -30.68
N THR A 430 -9.14 -8.11 -29.86
CA THR A 430 -8.41 -6.84 -29.92
C THR A 430 -8.03 -6.40 -28.50
N GLY A 431 -6.91 -5.70 -28.36
CA GLY A 431 -6.44 -5.19 -27.07
C GLY A 431 -6.08 -6.30 -26.06
N PRO A 432 -6.10 -6.01 -24.75
CA PRO A 432 -5.66 -6.95 -23.72
C PRO A 432 -6.41 -8.29 -23.73
N LEU A 433 -5.66 -9.40 -23.72
CA LEU A 433 -6.24 -10.74 -23.87
C LEU A 433 -6.81 -11.32 -22.57
N PHE A 434 -6.22 -10.96 -21.44
CA PHE A 434 -6.40 -11.68 -20.16
C PHE A 434 -7.08 -10.87 -19.06
N TYR A 435 -7.39 -9.61 -19.35
CA TYR A 435 -8.14 -8.72 -18.47
C TYR A 435 -8.91 -7.70 -19.29
N ASP A 436 -9.91 -7.11 -18.66
CA ASP A 436 -10.72 -6.04 -19.24
C ASP A 436 -10.34 -4.71 -18.56
N PRO A 437 -9.74 -3.75 -19.30
CA PRO A 437 -9.40 -2.43 -18.79
C PRO A 437 -10.59 -1.68 -18.16
N SER A 438 -11.81 -1.88 -18.68
CA SER A 438 -13.01 -1.20 -18.18
C SER A 438 -13.43 -1.69 -16.79
N ARG A 439 -13.05 -2.92 -16.42
CA ARG A 439 -13.35 -3.53 -15.10
C ARG A 439 -12.33 -3.17 -14.04
N HIS A 440 -11.57 -2.09 -14.25
CA HIS A 440 -10.57 -1.63 -13.29
C HIS A 440 -11.24 -1.14 -12.00
N ARG A 441 -10.87 -1.74 -10.86
CA ARG A 441 -11.34 -1.36 -9.53
C ARG A 441 -10.15 -0.87 -8.70
N GLY A 442 -9.73 0.38 -8.96
CA GLY A 442 -8.78 1.11 -8.11
C GLY A 442 -7.37 0.50 -8.00
N GLY A 443 -6.79 -0.01 -9.09
CA GLY A 443 -5.36 -0.37 -9.10
C GLY A 443 -4.48 0.83 -9.45
N SER A 444 -3.43 1.09 -8.67
CA SER A 444 -2.36 2.02 -9.07
C SER A 444 -1.43 1.38 -10.11
N GLU A 445 -0.63 2.17 -10.82
CA GLU A 445 0.42 1.67 -11.72
C GLU A 445 1.36 0.66 -11.03
N GLY A 446 1.57 0.79 -9.72
CA GLY A 446 2.32 -0.19 -8.92
C GLY A 446 1.61 -1.53 -8.68
N ASN A 447 0.36 -1.70 -9.13
CA ASN A 447 -0.42 -2.93 -9.05
C ASN A 447 -1.42 -3.08 -10.23
N PRO A 448 -0.92 -3.29 -11.45
CA PRO A 448 -1.74 -3.33 -12.67
C PRO A 448 -2.68 -4.55 -12.69
N GLN A 449 -3.71 -4.51 -13.54
CA GLN A 449 -4.67 -5.61 -13.66
C GLN A 449 -4.02 -6.92 -14.13
N SER A 450 -3.07 -6.86 -15.07
CA SER A 450 -2.28 -8.02 -15.53
C SER A 450 -1.65 -8.79 -14.36
N LYS A 451 -1.06 -8.07 -13.39
CA LYS A 451 -0.51 -8.69 -12.17
C LYS A 451 -1.59 -9.40 -11.34
N LYS A 452 -2.80 -8.85 -11.23
CA LYS A 452 -3.93 -9.52 -10.54
C LYS A 452 -4.35 -10.80 -11.25
N VAL A 453 -4.23 -10.87 -12.58
CA VAL A 453 -4.44 -12.11 -13.34
C VAL A 453 -3.40 -13.16 -12.95
N GLY A 454 -2.11 -12.78 -12.89
CA GLY A 454 -1.05 -13.66 -12.41
C GLY A 454 -1.29 -14.18 -10.98
N GLU A 455 -1.74 -13.32 -10.07
CA GLU A 455 -2.10 -13.72 -8.68
C GLU A 455 -3.31 -14.67 -8.65
N HIS A 456 -4.29 -14.48 -9.53
CA HIS A 456 -5.42 -15.38 -9.69
C HIS A 456 -4.99 -16.75 -10.21
N LEU A 457 -4.14 -16.79 -11.24
CA LEU A 457 -3.58 -18.02 -11.78
C LEU A 457 -2.77 -18.79 -10.72
N ALA A 458 -1.95 -18.10 -9.93
CA ALA A 458 -1.22 -18.73 -8.84
C ALA A 458 -2.16 -19.40 -7.83
N ARG A 459 -3.24 -18.72 -7.42
CA ARG A 459 -4.25 -19.29 -6.51
C ARG A 459 -4.96 -20.49 -7.13
N TRP A 460 -5.33 -20.41 -8.41
CA TRP A 460 -5.94 -21.52 -9.13
C TRP A 460 -5.01 -22.75 -9.17
N VAL A 461 -3.74 -22.57 -9.54
CA VAL A 461 -2.74 -23.65 -9.55
C VAL A 461 -2.52 -24.25 -8.16
N ARG A 462 -2.50 -23.44 -7.09
CA ARG A 462 -2.46 -23.97 -5.71
C ARG A 462 -3.69 -24.84 -5.41
N GLY A 463 -4.87 -24.41 -5.85
CA GLY A 463 -6.11 -25.19 -5.72
C GLY A 463 -6.13 -26.51 -6.47
N LEU A 464 -5.22 -26.72 -7.45
CA LEU A 464 -5.03 -27.99 -8.14
C LEU A 464 -4.08 -28.95 -7.40
N GLY A 465 -3.59 -28.58 -6.20
CA GLY A 465 -2.66 -29.41 -5.42
C GLY A 465 -1.18 -29.19 -5.73
N VAL A 466 -0.83 -28.17 -6.55
CA VAL A 466 0.57 -27.78 -6.77
C VAL A 466 0.98 -26.79 -5.69
N ASP A 467 1.06 -27.26 -4.44
CA ASP A 467 1.16 -26.42 -3.23
C ASP A 467 2.51 -26.45 -2.51
N HIS A 468 3.46 -27.23 -3.02
CA HIS A 468 4.79 -27.36 -2.41
C HIS A 468 5.46 -25.98 -2.19
N PRO A 469 6.05 -25.72 -1.01
CA PRO A 469 6.59 -24.40 -0.66
C PRO A 469 7.73 -23.90 -1.56
N GLU A 470 8.54 -24.80 -2.10
CA GLU A 470 9.68 -24.45 -2.97
C GLU A 470 9.29 -24.14 -4.42
N VAL A 471 8.09 -24.54 -4.86
CA VAL A 471 7.58 -24.22 -6.18
C VAL A 471 6.65 -23.03 -6.08
N GLN A 472 7.03 -21.96 -6.79
CA GLN A 472 6.16 -20.82 -7.00
C GLN A 472 5.36 -21.08 -8.27
N PRO A 473 4.01 -21.18 -8.22
CA PRO A 473 3.19 -21.55 -9.37
C PRO A 473 3.51 -20.81 -10.67
N ASN A 474 3.77 -19.50 -10.54
CA ASN A 474 4.03 -18.61 -11.66
C ASN A 474 5.49 -18.62 -12.15
N HIS A 475 6.44 -19.05 -11.33
CA HIS A 475 7.88 -19.13 -11.69
C HIS A 475 8.36 -20.56 -11.93
N GLY A 476 7.58 -21.56 -11.53
CA GLY A 476 7.88 -22.97 -11.74
C GLY A 476 7.97 -23.36 -13.22
N TRP A 477 7.12 -22.75 -14.07
CA TRP A 477 7.19 -22.90 -15.53
C TRP A 477 8.52 -22.44 -16.11
N ARG A 478 9.02 -21.27 -15.69
CA ARG A 478 10.31 -20.75 -16.15
C ARG A 478 11.47 -21.67 -15.78
N HIS A 479 11.46 -22.20 -14.55
CA HIS A 479 12.46 -23.18 -14.13
C HIS A 479 12.35 -24.48 -14.93
N ARG A 480 11.12 -24.96 -15.17
CA ARG A 480 10.86 -26.15 -15.99
C ARG A 480 11.32 -25.96 -17.43
N PHE A 481 10.99 -24.84 -18.06
CA PHE A 481 11.43 -24.51 -19.42
C PHE A 481 12.96 -24.61 -19.54
N LYS A 482 13.73 -24.00 -18.62
CA LYS A 482 15.20 -24.16 -18.63
C LYS A 482 15.65 -25.62 -18.52
N SER A 483 14.98 -26.44 -17.71
CA SER A 483 15.32 -27.86 -17.58
C SER A 483 15.00 -28.63 -18.87
N VAL A 484 13.79 -28.47 -19.41
CA VAL A 484 13.36 -29.16 -20.65
C VAL A 484 14.19 -28.71 -21.85
N ALA A 485 14.46 -27.41 -21.97
CA ALA A 485 15.31 -26.84 -23.03
C ALA A 485 16.73 -27.43 -23.00
N ARG A 486 17.30 -27.69 -21.81
CA ARG A 486 18.61 -28.36 -21.70
C ARG A 486 18.53 -29.81 -22.18
N ASN A 487 17.46 -30.53 -21.86
CA ASN A 487 17.30 -31.93 -22.26
C ASN A 487 17.23 -32.12 -23.78
N VAL A 488 16.80 -31.10 -24.52
CA VAL A 488 16.73 -31.11 -25.99
C VAL A 488 17.90 -30.38 -26.64
N ALA A 489 18.98 -30.13 -25.88
CA ALA A 489 20.19 -29.43 -26.32
C ALA A 489 19.90 -28.09 -27.00
N MET A 490 18.93 -27.33 -26.47
CA MET A 490 18.65 -25.97 -26.95
C MET A 490 19.86 -25.07 -26.71
N SER A 491 20.27 -24.31 -27.72
CA SER A 491 21.39 -23.36 -27.60
C SER A 491 21.21 -22.48 -26.35
N PRO A 492 22.21 -22.40 -25.44
CA PRO A 492 22.10 -21.60 -24.22
C PRO A 492 21.77 -20.12 -24.47
N GLU A 493 22.33 -19.56 -25.54
CA GLU A 493 22.14 -18.17 -25.98
C GLU A 493 20.70 -17.95 -26.46
N ILE A 494 20.23 -18.77 -27.41
CA ILE A 494 18.86 -18.70 -27.94
C ILE A 494 17.83 -18.96 -26.84
N ARG A 495 18.09 -19.93 -25.96
CA ARG A 495 17.26 -20.21 -24.78
C ARG A 495 17.15 -18.98 -23.88
N ASP A 496 18.27 -18.31 -23.62
CA ASP A 496 18.31 -17.14 -22.73
C ASP A 496 17.60 -15.94 -23.40
N ALA A 497 17.73 -15.77 -24.72
CA ALA A 497 17.00 -14.77 -25.51
C ALA A 497 15.48 -14.98 -25.48
N ILE A 498 14.99 -16.20 -25.78
CA ILE A 498 13.56 -16.58 -25.68
C ILE A 498 13.01 -16.23 -24.29
N GLN A 499 13.77 -16.56 -23.25
CA GLN A 499 13.36 -16.37 -21.87
C GLN A 499 13.48 -14.91 -21.40
N GLY A 500 14.15 -14.02 -22.15
CA GLY A 500 14.47 -12.64 -21.74
C GLY A 500 15.45 -12.57 -20.57
N HIS A 501 16.57 -13.30 -20.67
CA HIS A 501 17.74 -13.16 -19.79
C HIS A 501 18.76 -12.25 -20.46
N ALA A 502 19.31 -11.30 -19.70
CA ALA A 502 20.35 -10.41 -20.20
C ALA A 502 21.60 -11.22 -20.58
N PRO A 503 22.31 -10.83 -21.67
CA PRO A 503 23.60 -11.41 -22.02
C PRO A 503 24.58 -11.33 -20.86
N ARG A 504 25.46 -12.33 -20.72
CA ARG A 504 26.48 -12.37 -19.66
C ARG A 504 27.78 -11.67 -20.08
N THR A 505 27.98 -11.48 -21.38
CA THR A 505 29.18 -10.87 -21.96
C THR A 505 28.80 -9.98 -23.14
N GLU A 506 29.67 -9.03 -23.50
CA GLU A 506 29.49 -8.20 -24.69
C GLU A 506 29.44 -9.04 -25.98
N GLY A 507 30.19 -10.14 -26.04
CA GLY A 507 30.16 -11.07 -27.18
C GLY A 507 28.81 -11.78 -27.34
N GLU A 508 28.15 -12.17 -26.24
CA GLU A 508 26.77 -12.70 -26.26
C GLU A 508 25.72 -11.63 -26.62
N ALA A 509 26.09 -10.34 -26.61
CA ALA A 509 25.23 -9.24 -27.02
C ALA A 509 25.42 -8.83 -28.50
N TYR A 510 26.40 -9.43 -29.20
CA TYR A 510 26.73 -9.06 -30.57
C TYR A 510 25.95 -9.90 -31.59
N GLY A 511 25.18 -9.23 -32.44
CA GLY A 511 24.36 -9.85 -33.48
C GLY A 511 22.94 -10.17 -33.02
N ASP A 512 22.00 -10.16 -33.95
CA ASP A 512 20.59 -10.44 -33.67
C ASP A 512 20.28 -11.94 -33.86
N ILE A 513 19.52 -12.50 -32.92
CA ILE A 513 19.01 -13.88 -33.05
C ILE A 513 17.69 -13.81 -33.82
N SER A 514 17.69 -14.34 -35.04
CA SER A 514 16.50 -14.28 -35.89
C SER A 514 15.32 -15.10 -35.34
N PRO A 515 14.06 -14.70 -35.64
CA PRO A 515 12.87 -15.49 -35.32
C PRO A 515 12.93 -16.95 -35.80
N GLN A 516 13.54 -17.22 -36.95
CA GLN A 516 13.71 -18.58 -37.50
C GLN A 516 14.67 -19.41 -36.66
N ALA A 517 15.79 -18.82 -36.20
CA ALA A 517 16.73 -19.50 -35.33
C ALA A 517 16.07 -19.85 -33.99
N MET A 518 15.32 -18.91 -33.41
CA MET A 518 14.52 -19.17 -32.21
C MET A 518 13.43 -20.23 -32.45
N PHE A 519 12.77 -20.21 -33.61
CA PHE A 519 11.67 -21.14 -33.92
C PHE A 519 12.17 -22.57 -34.09
N ARG A 520 13.31 -22.75 -34.76
CA ARG A 520 14.00 -24.05 -34.86
C ARG A 520 14.28 -24.62 -33.47
N GLU A 521 14.80 -23.79 -32.57
CA GLU A 521 15.12 -24.21 -31.20
C GLU A 521 13.86 -24.51 -30.37
N ILE A 522 12.84 -23.65 -30.42
CA ILE A 522 11.56 -23.86 -29.72
C ILE A 522 10.90 -25.16 -30.18
N SER A 523 10.95 -25.48 -31.47
CA SER A 523 10.35 -26.68 -32.04
C SER A 523 11.01 -27.99 -31.57
N LYS A 524 12.18 -27.93 -30.93
CA LYS A 524 12.80 -29.10 -30.28
C LYS A 524 12.09 -29.51 -28.99
N LEU A 525 11.32 -28.61 -28.38
CA LEU A 525 10.62 -28.90 -27.14
C LEU A 525 9.57 -29.99 -27.36
N PRO A 526 9.46 -30.99 -26.47
CA PRO A 526 8.48 -32.04 -26.63
C PRO A 526 7.06 -31.49 -26.52
N ARG A 527 6.13 -32.11 -27.27
CA ARG A 527 4.69 -31.87 -27.09
C ARG A 527 4.26 -32.34 -25.70
N TYR A 528 3.40 -31.58 -25.03
CA TYR A 528 2.76 -32.03 -23.80
C TYR A 528 1.59 -32.94 -24.16
N ASP A 529 1.71 -34.21 -23.80
CA ASP A 529 0.65 -35.21 -23.90
C ASP A 529 -0.21 -35.16 -22.63
N VAL A 530 -1.39 -34.53 -22.72
CA VAL A 530 -2.26 -34.18 -21.58
C VAL A 530 -3.73 -34.42 -21.82
#